data_AF-A0A7C0VTX4-F1
#
_entry.id   AF-A0A7C0VTX4-F1
#
_cell.length_a   1.000
_cell.length_b   1.000
_cell.length_c   1.000
_cell.angle_alpha   90.00
_cell.angle_beta   90.00
_cell.angle_gamma   90.00
#
_symmetry.space_group_name_H-M   'P 1'
#
loop_
_entity.id
_entity.type
_entity.pdbx_description
1 polymer ?
#
loop_
_entity_poly.entity_id
_entity_poly.type
_entity_poly.pdbx_seq_one_letter_code
_entity_poly.pdbx_strand_id
1 'polypeptide(L)'
;EDLKTQGIIMILYFIPTIIIFALVFIPGFRDQFLSSASSLILPYVGEKQTSLFFAYLTFYGMFYVISIGFNLFSRLFYREKGVIMIPSEYVVTDRGIIVDKKTPLKFPLKGDIHLNESRKFVEIIVDSPQPGMQKVRYRFYTQQVKKLYEILRGQLEKA
;
A
#
# COMPACT_ATOMS: atom_id res chain seq x y z
N GLU A 1 4.60 -3.77 16.81
CA GLU A 1 3.97 -2.51 16.41
C GLU A 1 3.73 -2.45 14.91
N ASP A 2 4.79 -2.61 14.10
CA ASP A 2 4.66 -2.45 12.65
C ASP A 2 3.74 -3.46 11.94
N LEU A 3 3.67 -4.70 12.42
CA LEU A 3 2.71 -5.71 11.91
C LEU A 3 1.26 -5.28 12.17
N LYS A 4 0.99 -4.65 13.33
CA LYS A 4 -0.34 -4.08 13.61
C LYS A 4 -0.62 -2.91 12.68
N THR A 5 0.36 -2.06 12.42
CA THR A 5 0.22 -0.95 11.48
C THR A 5 -0.05 -1.44 10.06
N GLN A 6 0.69 -2.44 9.57
CA GLN A 6 0.41 -3.07 8.27
C GLN A 6 -0.96 -3.73 8.23
N GLY A 7 -1.37 -4.43 9.30
CA GLY A 7 -2.70 -5.03 9.41
C GLY A 7 -3.83 -3.99 9.34
N ILE A 8 -3.71 -2.87 10.05
CA ILE A 8 -4.67 -1.76 9.99
C ILE A 8 -4.74 -1.19 8.57
N ILE A 9 -3.61 -1.04 7.90
CA ILE A 9 -3.58 -0.53 6.52
C ILE A 9 -4.22 -1.53 5.54
N MET A 10 -3.99 -2.84 5.72
CA MET A 10 -4.67 -3.87 4.91
C MET A 10 -6.19 -3.80 5.11
N ILE A 11 -6.67 -3.68 6.34
CA ILE A 11 -8.09 -3.51 6.66
C ILE A 11 -8.65 -2.23 6.01
N LEU A 12 -7.87 -1.15 5.98
CA LEU A 12 -8.27 0.11 5.34
C LEU A 12 -8.55 -0.06 3.84
N TYR A 13 -7.82 -0.95 3.13
CA TYR A 13 -8.12 -1.29 1.74
C TYR A 13 -9.40 -2.11 1.55
N PHE A 14 -9.88 -2.80 2.59
CA PHE A 14 -11.16 -3.51 2.54
C PHE A 14 -12.35 -2.57 2.70
N ILE A 15 -12.19 -1.40 3.34
CA ILE A 15 -13.26 -0.42 3.54
C ILE A 15 -13.96 -0.02 2.22
N PRO A 16 -13.26 0.41 1.16
CA PRO A 16 -13.93 0.78 -0.09
C PRO A 16 -14.66 -0.41 -0.71
N THR A 17 -14.10 -1.62 -0.62
CA THR A 17 -14.77 -2.84 -1.10
C THR A 17 -16.07 -3.10 -0.34
N ILE A 18 -16.06 -2.93 0.99
CA ILE A 18 -17.27 -3.06 1.83
C ILE A 18 -18.30 -2.00 1.46
N ILE A 19 -17.88 -0.75 1.25
CA ILE A 19 -18.76 0.35 0.83
C ILE A 19 -19.41 0.05 -0.53
N ILE A 20 -18.63 -0.39 -1.51
CA ILE A 20 -19.13 -0.79 -2.84
C ILE A 20 -20.10 -1.96 -2.70
N PHE A 21 -19.76 -2.96 -1.90
CA PHE A 21 -20.60 -4.12 -1.67
C PHE A 21 -21.94 -3.73 -1.04
N ALA A 22 -21.92 -2.87 -0.02
CA ALA A 22 -23.13 -2.34 0.61
C ALA A 22 -24.00 -1.55 -0.38
N LEU A 23 -23.39 -0.69 -1.21
CA LEU A 23 -24.10 0.12 -2.21
C LEU A 23 -24.72 -0.70 -3.35
N VAL A 24 -24.10 -1.82 -3.72
CA VAL A 24 -24.55 -2.66 -4.84
C VAL A 24 -25.55 -3.73 -4.39
N PHE A 25 -25.28 -4.41 -3.28
CA PHE A 25 -26.03 -5.59 -2.85
C PHE A 25 -27.16 -5.29 -1.87
N ILE A 26 -27.22 -4.09 -1.28
CA ILE A 26 -28.33 -3.68 -0.42
C ILE A 26 -29.25 -2.76 -1.22
N PRO A 27 -30.44 -3.24 -1.67
CA PRO A 27 -31.34 -2.46 -2.52
C PRO A 27 -31.72 -1.12 -1.90
N GLY A 28 -31.98 -1.09 -0.58
CA GLY A 28 -32.34 0.15 0.13
C GLY A 28 -31.27 1.24 0.06
N PHE A 29 -29.98 0.89 0.15
CA PHE A 29 -28.90 1.87 0.02
C PHE A 29 -28.77 2.41 -1.40
N ARG A 30 -28.89 1.53 -2.39
CA ARG A 30 -28.88 1.91 -3.80
C ARG A 30 -30.02 2.86 -4.13
N ASP A 31 -31.24 2.52 -3.74
CA ASP A 31 -32.43 3.30 -4.05
C ASP A 31 -32.43 4.64 -3.31
N GLN A 32 -31.93 4.67 -2.07
CA GLN A 32 -31.74 5.91 -1.32
C GLN A 32 -30.68 6.81 -1.96
N PHE A 33 -29.57 6.25 -2.47
CA PHE A 33 -28.59 7.02 -3.21
C PHE A 33 -29.17 7.58 -4.51
N LEU A 34 -29.85 6.75 -5.32
CA LEU A 34 -30.41 7.17 -6.60
C LEU A 34 -31.50 8.22 -6.44
N SER A 35 -32.37 8.08 -5.44
CA SER A 35 -33.39 9.08 -5.12
C SER A 35 -32.78 10.41 -4.67
N SER A 36 -31.72 10.36 -3.85
CA SER A 36 -31.00 11.56 -3.39
C SER A 36 -30.23 12.25 -4.52
N ALA A 37 -29.51 11.49 -5.35
CA ALA A 37 -28.82 12.02 -6.52
C ALA A 37 -29.82 12.61 -7.53
N SER A 38 -30.93 11.90 -7.79
CA SER A 38 -31.97 12.39 -8.68
C SER A 38 -32.65 13.64 -8.14
N SER A 39 -32.91 13.76 -6.83
CA SER A 39 -33.57 14.94 -6.27
C SER A 39 -32.69 16.20 -6.34
N LEU A 40 -31.37 16.05 -6.29
CA LEU A 40 -30.42 17.15 -6.49
C LEU A 40 -30.31 17.59 -7.95
N ILE A 41 -30.52 16.67 -8.90
CA ILE A 41 -30.37 16.92 -10.35
C ILE A 41 -31.69 17.39 -10.98
N LEU A 42 -32.84 16.91 -10.46
CA LEU A 42 -34.18 17.23 -10.95
C LEU A 42 -34.45 18.74 -11.15
N PRO A 43 -34.02 19.64 -10.25
CA PRO A 43 -34.23 21.09 -10.42
C PRO A 43 -33.50 21.68 -11.63
N TYR A 44 -32.42 21.05 -12.09
CA TYR A 44 -31.58 21.56 -13.19
C TYR A 44 -32.02 21.02 -14.55
N VAL A 45 -32.58 19.81 -14.59
CA VAL A 45 -32.91 19.11 -15.83
C VAL A 45 -34.41 19.18 -16.15
N GLY A 46 -35.27 19.37 -15.14
CA GLY A 46 -36.73 19.50 -15.28
C GLY A 46 -37.45 18.19 -15.64
N GLU A 47 -36.77 17.25 -16.30
CA GLU A 47 -37.32 15.98 -16.75
C GLU A 47 -36.87 14.80 -15.89
N LYS A 48 -37.84 13.99 -15.43
CA LYS A 48 -37.62 12.88 -14.49
C LYS A 48 -36.76 11.75 -15.06
N GLN A 49 -36.95 11.41 -16.34
CA GLN A 49 -36.18 10.32 -16.98
C GLN A 49 -34.71 10.71 -17.16
N THR A 50 -34.47 11.94 -17.61
CA THR A 50 -33.13 12.48 -17.80
C THR A 50 -32.41 12.68 -16.46
N SER A 51 -33.12 13.09 -15.41
CA SER A 51 -32.61 13.13 -14.04
C SER A 51 -32.17 11.75 -13.52
N LEU A 52 -32.96 10.70 -13.78
CA LEU A 52 -32.61 9.33 -13.39
C LEU A 52 -31.37 8.82 -14.15
N PHE A 53 -31.24 9.15 -15.44
CA PHE A 53 -30.05 8.80 -16.22
C PHE A 53 -28.77 9.39 -15.59
N PHE A 54 -28.79 10.69 -15.25
CA PHE A 54 -27.64 11.34 -14.60
C PHE A 54 -27.40 10.82 -13.17
N ALA A 55 -28.44 10.44 -12.44
CA ALA A 55 -28.30 9.80 -11.13
C ALA A 55 -27.56 8.45 -11.23
N TYR A 56 -27.88 7.63 -12.24
CA TYR A 56 -27.14 6.39 -12.51
C TYR A 56 -25.71 6.65 -12.98
N LEU A 57 -25.49 7.64 -13.85
CA LEU A 57 -24.15 8.02 -14.29
C LEU A 57 -23.27 8.43 -13.09
N THR A 58 -23.84 9.20 -12.17
CA THR A 58 -23.18 9.61 -10.92
C THR A 58 -22.92 8.41 -10.01
N PHE A 59 -23.89 7.50 -9.88
CA PHE A 59 -23.74 6.27 -9.08
C PHE A 59 -22.60 5.39 -9.59
N TYR A 60 -22.46 5.17 -10.90
CA TYR A 60 -21.34 4.39 -11.41
C TYR A 60 -20.02 5.17 -11.36
N GLY A 61 -20.06 6.48 -11.64
CA GLY A 61 -18.91 7.37 -11.55
C GLY A 61 -18.32 7.45 -10.14
N MET A 62 -19.15 7.32 -9.09
CA MET A 62 -18.68 7.37 -7.70
C MET A 62 -17.68 6.25 -7.40
N PHE A 63 -17.81 5.07 -8.00
CA PHE A 63 -16.88 3.97 -7.78
C PHE A 63 -15.48 4.31 -8.29
N TYR A 64 -15.42 5.02 -9.42
CA TYR A 64 -14.18 5.52 -9.96
C TYR A 64 -13.56 6.60 -9.06
N VAL A 65 -14.37 7.53 -8.55
CA VAL A 65 -13.91 8.57 -7.62
C VAL A 65 -13.40 7.96 -6.30
N ILE A 66 -14.13 6.98 -5.74
CA ILE A 66 -13.72 6.24 -4.54
C ILE A 66 -12.40 5.52 -4.81
N SER A 67 -12.26 4.83 -5.95
CA SER A 67 -11.04 4.13 -6.34
C SER A 67 -9.84 5.08 -6.44
N ILE A 68 -9.98 6.22 -7.12
CA ILE A 68 -8.91 7.23 -7.20
C ILE A 68 -8.58 7.79 -5.83
N GLY A 69 -9.59 8.15 -5.04
CA GLY A 69 -9.42 8.72 -3.70
C GLY A 69 -8.63 7.79 -2.79
N PHE A 70 -8.96 6.49 -2.78
CA PHE A 70 -8.23 5.49 -2.00
C PHE A 70 -6.81 5.26 -2.52
N ASN A 71 -6.58 5.27 -3.84
CA ASN A 71 -5.24 5.18 -4.42
C ASN A 71 -4.37 6.40 -4.06
N LEU A 72 -4.94 7.60 -4.04
CA LEU A 72 -4.22 8.80 -3.66
C LEU A 72 -3.92 8.82 -2.15
N PHE A 73 -4.91 8.48 -1.33
CA PHE A 73 -4.76 8.40 0.12
C PHE A 73 -3.71 7.36 0.54
N SER A 74 -3.75 6.16 -0.06
CA SER A 74 -2.74 5.14 0.19
C SER A 74 -1.35 5.62 -0.20
N ARG A 75 -1.15 6.23 -1.38
CA ARG A 75 0.16 6.76 -1.76
C ARG A 75 0.73 7.75 -0.75
N LEU A 76 -0.09 8.63 -0.19
CA LEU A 76 0.30 9.57 0.87
C LEU A 76 0.68 8.84 2.16
N PHE A 77 -0.13 7.87 2.60
CA PHE A 77 0.08 7.14 3.85
C PHE A 77 1.29 6.18 3.79
N TYR A 78 1.55 5.58 2.62
CA TYR A 78 2.66 4.64 2.40
C TYR A 78 4.02 5.33 2.22
N ARG A 79 4.04 6.60 1.84
CA ARG A 79 5.26 7.41 1.64
C ARG A 79 6.11 7.48 2.91
N GLU A 80 5.49 7.55 4.07
CA GLU A 80 6.22 7.70 5.34
C GLU A 80 6.66 6.38 5.96
N LYS A 81 5.91 5.29 5.77
CA LYS A 81 6.13 4.04 6.51
C LYS A 81 6.72 2.92 5.65
N GLY A 82 6.59 2.92 4.32
CA GLY A 82 7.11 1.84 3.48
C GLY A 82 6.56 0.44 3.83
N VAL A 83 6.92 -0.55 3.03
CA VAL A 83 6.49 -1.95 3.24
C VAL A 83 7.59 -2.73 3.94
N ILE A 84 7.29 -3.33 5.08
CA ILE A 84 8.21 -4.25 5.75
C ILE A 84 8.12 -5.62 5.10
N MET A 85 9.26 -6.13 4.65
CA MET A 85 9.42 -7.47 4.11
C MET A 85 10.37 -8.25 5.02
N ILE A 86 9.88 -9.37 5.54
CA ILE A 86 10.66 -10.27 6.39
C ILE A 86 10.95 -11.53 5.56
N PRO A 87 12.15 -11.65 4.99
CA PRO A 87 12.52 -12.87 4.27
C PRO A 87 12.66 -14.06 5.20
N SER A 88 12.26 -15.23 4.70
CA SER A 88 12.43 -16.50 5.40
C SER A 88 13.84 -17.04 5.24
N GLU A 89 14.42 -16.85 4.06
CA GLU A 89 15.78 -17.27 3.74
C GLU A 89 16.50 -16.15 2.97
N TYR A 90 17.78 -15.93 3.26
CA TYR A 90 18.60 -15.01 2.49
C TYR A 90 20.04 -15.49 2.42
N VAL A 91 20.70 -15.19 1.31
CA VAL A 91 22.12 -15.50 1.09
C VAL A 91 22.84 -14.21 0.74
N VAL A 92 23.85 -13.85 1.52
CA VAL A 92 24.73 -12.73 1.22
C VAL A 92 25.86 -13.23 0.34
N THR A 93 26.06 -12.58 -0.80
CA THR A 93 27.10 -12.87 -1.79
C THR A 93 27.97 -11.63 -2.01
N ASP A 94 29.09 -11.77 -2.70
CA ASP A 94 29.98 -10.64 -3.02
C ASP A 94 29.32 -9.58 -3.90
N ARG A 95 28.28 -9.95 -4.66
CA ARG A 95 27.59 -9.05 -5.61
C ARG A 95 26.26 -8.50 -5.07
N GLY A 96 25.77 -9.00 -3.94
CA GLY A 96 24.46 -8.64 -3.41
C GLY A 96 23.86 -9.69 -2.48
N ILE A 97 22.61 -9.46 -2.09
CA ILE A 97 21.82 -10.36 -1.24
C ILE A 97 20.75 -11.02 -2.10
N ILE A 98 20.63 -12.35 -2.04
CA ILE A 98 19.52 -13.08 -2.65
C ILE A 98 18.48 -13.33 -1.56
N VAL A 99 17.29 -12.76 -1.74
CA VAL A 99 16.17 -12.83 -0.80
C VAL A 99 15.18 -13.89 -1.28
N ASP A 100 14.84 -14.85 -0.41
CA ASP A 100 13.92 -15.97 -0.66
C ASP A 100 14.18 -16.70 -2.00
N LYS A 101 15.45 -16.83 -2.38
CA LYS A 101 15.93 -17.43 -3.64
C LYS A 101 15.37 -16.79 -4.93
N LYS A 102 14.72 -15.63 -4.84
CA LYS A 102 13.97 -15.02 -5.94
C LYS A 102 14.36 -13.57 -6.21
N THR A 103 14.54 -12.78 -5.17
CA THR A 103 14.70 -11.33 -5.29
C THR A 103 16.15 -10.94 -5.02
N PRO A 104 16.93 -10.54 -6.05
CA PRO A 104 18.29 -10.05 -5.84
C PRO A 104 18.30 -8.58 -5.44
N LEU A 105 18.93 -8.27 -4.30
CA LEU A 105 19.33 -6.92 -3.88
C LEU A 105 20.79 -6.73 -4.26
N LYS A 106 21.05 -5.95 -5.31
CA LYS A 106 22.41 -5.73 -5.82
C LYS A 106 23.18 -4.74 -4.95
N PHE A 107 24.48 -4.96 -4.83
CA PHE A 107 25.41 -3.97 -4.29
C PHE A 107 25.87 -2.98 -5.37
N PRO A 108 26.19 -1.72 -5.02
CA PRO A 108 26.06 -1.13 -3.68
C PRO A 108 24.60 -0.89 -3.29
N LEU A 109 24.29 -1.01 -1.99
CA LEU A 109 22.94 -0.78 -1.48
C LEU A 109 22.62 0.71 -1.51
N LYS A 110 21.50 1.06 -2.15
CA LYS A 110 20.98 2.43 -2.23
C LYS A 110 19.90 2.63 -1.17
N GLY A 111 20.28 3.22 -0.04
CA GLY A 111 19.35 3.51 1.05
C GLY A 111 20.00 3.42 2.44
N ASP A 112 19.18 3.20 3.47
CA ASP A 112 19.60 3.24 4.88
C ASP A 112 19.64 1.85 5.51
N ILE A 113 20.59 1.63 6.43
CA ILE A 113 20.71 0.39 7.21
C ILE A 113 20.59 0.69 8.71
N HIS A 114 19.71 -0.03 9.39
CA HIS A 114 19.48 0.06 10.82
C HIS A 114 19.75 -1.27 11.53
N LEU A 115 20.48 -1.23 12.64
CA LEU A 115 20.76 -2.39 13.48
C LEU A 115 19.79 -2.42 14.66
N ASN A 116 19.14 -3.56 14.90
CA ASN A 116 18.37 -3.80 16.12
C ASN A 116 18.89 -5.05 16.85
N GLU A 117 19.76 -4.83 17.84
CA GLU A 117 20.35 -5.92 18.63
C GLU A 117 19.33 -6.63 19.53
N SER A 118 18.40 -5.88 20.14
CA SER A 118 17.39 -6.43 21.05
C SER A 118 16.51 -7.47 20.35
N ARG A 119 16.08 -7.19 19.12
CA ARG A 119 15.21 -8.07 18.32
C ARG A 119 15.98 -8.92 17.31
N LYS A 120 17.31 -8.86 17.34
CA LYS A 120 18.25 -9.63 16.51
C LYS A 120 18.03 -9.55 14.99
N PHE A 121 17.86 -8.34 14.46
CA PHE A 121 17.76 -8.13 13.02
C PHE A 121 18.53 -6.92 12.51
N VAL A 122 18.87 -6.96 11.22
CA VAL A 122 19.34 -5.80 10.45
C VAL A 122 18.24 -5.40 9.47
N GLU A 123 17.86 -4.12 9.48
CA GLU A 123 16.85 -3.55 8.58
C GLU A 123 17.55 -2.76 7.47
N ILE A 124 17.20 -3.04 6.21
CA ILE A 124 17.64 -2.28 5.04
C ILE A 124 16.42 -1.59 4.44
N ILE A 125 16.48 -0.27 4.30
CA ILE A 125 15.46 0.56 3.70
C ILE A 125 15.94 0.91 2.29
N VAL A 126 15.35 0.28 1.27
CA VAL A 126 15.65 0.57 -0.13
C VAL A 126 14.43 1.15 -0.83
N ASP A 127 14.64 1.99 -1.83
CA ASP A 127 13.55 2.42 -2.70
C ASP A 127 13.05 1.21 -3.52
N SER A 128 11.74 1.05 -3.61
CA SER A 128 11.18 -0.06 -4.38
C SER A 128 11.39 0.21 -5.88
N PRO A 129 11.84 -0.78 -6.66
CA PRO A 129 11.78 -0.69 -8.11
C PRO A 129 10.34 -0.79 -8.65
N GLN A 130 9.36 -1.14 -7.81
CA GLN A 130 7.98 -1.37 -8.23
C GLN A 130 7.16 -0.07 -8.22
N PRO A 131 6.52 0.32 -9.34
CA PRO A 131 5.75 1.55 -9.43
C PRO A 131 4.59 1.56 -8.41
N GLY A 132 4.61 2.53 -7.50
CA GLY A 132 3.60 2.70 -6.45
C GLY A 132 4.03 2.28 -5.04
N MET A 133 5.13 1.53 -4.89
CA MET A 133 5.80 1.34 -3.60
C MET A 133 6.99 2.29 -3.53
N GLN A 134 7.07 3.12 -2.49
CA GLN A 134 8.16 4.10 -2.40
C GLN A 134 9.38 3.53 -1.67
N LYS A 135 9.19 2.88 -0.51
CA LYS A 135 10.28 2.28 0.27
C LYS A 135 9.94 0.87 0.74
N VAL A 136 10.88 -0.05 0.62
CA VAL A 136 10.80 -1.42 1.15
C VAL A 136 11.83 -1.56 2.27
N ARG A 137 11.38 -2.04 3.42
CA ARG A 137 12.18 -2.29 4.62
C ARG A 137 12.40 -3.79 4.77
N TYR A 138 13.53 -4.28 4.31
CA TYR A 138 13.92 -5.68 4.45
C TYR A 138 14.50 -5.93 5.84
N ARG A 139 13.93 -6.86 6.61
CA ARG A 139 14.41 -7.24 7.94
C ARG A 139 15.07 -8.61 7.93
N PHE A 140 16.39 -8.62 7.98
CA PHE A 140 17.20 -9.83 8.00
C PHE A 140 17.45 -10.27 9.43
N TYR A 141 16.84 -11.39 9.82
CA TYR A 141 17.05 -12.01 11.12
C TYR A 141 18.30 -12.89 11.10
N THR A 142 19.14 -12.79 12.14
CA THR A 142 20.32 -13.65 12.32
C THR A 142 20.72 -13.72 13.78
N GLN A 143 21.40 -14.80 14.16
CA GLN A 143 22.04 -14.89 15.47
C GLN A 143 23.26 -13.95 15.57
N GLN A 144 23.98 -13.72 14.47
CA GLN A 144 25.20 -12.89 14.41
C GLN A 144 24.91 -11.51 13.79
N VAL A 145 24.05 -10.74 14.45
CA VAL A 145 23.50 -9.47 13.93
C VAL A 145 24.59 -8.43 13.65
N LYS A 146 25.59 -8.32 14.54
CA LYS A 146 26.72 -7.38 14.39
C LYS A 146 27.54 -7.68 13.14
N LYS A 147 27.87 -8.96 12.93
CA LYS A 147 28.64 -9.41 11.76
C LYS A 147 27.90 -9.12 10.46
N LEU A 148 26.59 -9.38 10.42
CA LEU A 148 25.76 -9.04 9.26
C LEU A 148 25.74 -7.53 9.00
N TYR A 149 25.55 -6.73 10.06
CA TYR A 149 25.54 -5.27 9.93
C TYR A 149 26.87 -4.72 9.39
N GLU A 150 28.01 -5.23 9.87
CA GLU A 150 29.34 -4.82 9.38
C GLU A 150 29.52 -5.13 7.89
N ILE A 151 29.15 -6.34 7.46
CA ILE A 151 29.22 -6.73 6.04
C ILE A 151 28.38 -5.79 5.18
N LEU A 152 27.13 -5.54 5.59
CA LEU A 152 26.19 -4.74 4.80
C LEU A 152 26.55 -3.25 4.80
N ARG A 153 27.04 -2.73 5.93
CA ARG A 153 27.50 -1.33 6.04
C ARG A 153 28.69 -1.05 5.12
N GLY A 154 29.58 -2.03 4.94
CA GLY A 154 30.70 -1.93 4.00
C GLY A 154 30.28 -1.86 2.53
N GLN A 155 29.05 -2.28 2.21
CA GLN A 155 28.50 -2.32 0.85
C GLN A 155 27.43 -1.24 0.59
N LEU A 156 27.31 -0.26 1.50
CA LEU A 156 26.44 0.89 1.29
C LEU A 156 27.06 1.82 0.24
N GLU A 157 26.24 2.38 -0.65
CA GLU A 157 26.70 3.47 -1.52
C GLU A 157 27.10 4.64 -0.61
N LYS A 158 28.39 5.02 -0.62
CA LYS A 158 28.83 6.26 0.03
C LYS A 158 28.24 7.40 -0.79
N ALA A 159 27.27 8.10 -0.21
CA ALA A 159 26.72 9.33 -0.76
C ALA A 159 27.81 10.39 -0.97
#